data_AF-G7JNG8-F1
#
_entry.id   AF-G7JNG8-F1
#
_cell.length_a   1.000
_cell.length_b   1.000
_cell.length_c   1.000
_cell.angle_alpha   90.00
_cell.angle_beta   90.00
_cell.angle_gamma   90.00
#
_symmetry.space_group_name_H-M   'P 1'
#
loop_
_entity.id
_entity.type
_entity.pdbx_description
1 polymer ?
#
loop_
_entity_poly.entity_id
_entity_poly.type
_entity_poly.pdbx_seq_one_letter_code
_entity_poly.pdbx_strand_id
1 'polypeptide(L)'
;MILDKKNIEETHYEVLNVKEDANYEEIRASYRSAALNLHPDKLLKTSDASRSNQTTSERFLKVHKAWEILSNSTSRLIYDKELKSSRREDFLASEVAEELRLQDMTVEDAGETLELFYQCRCGDYFSVDSLEL
;
A
#
# COMPACT_ATOMS: atom_id res chain seq x y z
N MET A 1 -10.86 11.10 22.32
CA MET A 1 -9.97 11.09 21.15
C MET A 1 -10.49 9.99 20.23
N ILE A 2 -11.24 10.39 19.21
CA ILE A 2 -11.86 9.47 18.24
C ILE A 2 -10.85 9.40 17.10
N LEU A 3 -10.18 8.27 16.93
CA LEU A 3 -9.26 8.09 15.81
C LEU A 3 -10.10 7.85 14.56
N ASP A 4 -10.05 8.85 13.69
CA ASP A 4 -10.61 8.85 12.35
C ASP A 4 -10.25 7.55 11.61
N LYS A 5 -11.28 6.78 11.29
CA LYS A 5 -11.21 5.67 10.32
C LYS A 5 -10.86 6.27 8.96
N LYS A 6 -9.57 6.48 8.71
CA LYS A 6 -9.08 6.51 7.33
C LYS A 6 -9.12 5.07 6.83
N ASN A 7 -9.93 4.84 5.81
CA ASN A 7 -9.90 3.66 4.97
C ASN A 7 -8.59 3.66 4.15
N ILE A 8 -7.47 3.55 4.87
CA ILE A 8 -6.20 3.12 4.30
C ILE A 8 -6.30 1.60 4.35
N GLU A 9 -6.07 0.94 3.23
CA GLU A 9 -5.97 -0.52 3.17
C GLU A 9 -5.07 -0.98 4.33
N GLU A 10 -5.66 -1.60 5.36
CA GLU A 10 -4.96 -1.97 6.58
C GLU A 10 -3.77 -2.88 6.19
N THR A 11 -2.55 -2.47 6.50
CA THR A 11 -1.37 -3.29 6.22
C THR A 11 -1.42 -4.60 6.99
N HIS A 12 -0.71 -5.62 6.54
CA HIS A 12 -0.64 -6.90 7.28
C HIS A 12 -0.10 -6.73 8.71
N TYR A 13 0.76 -5.73 8.93
CA TYR A 13 1.26 -5.36 10.24
C TYR A 13 0.15 -4.77 11.13
N GLU A 14 -0.68 -3.87 10.60
CA GLU A 14 -1.83 -3.29 11.31
C GLU A 14 -2.91 -4.33 11.61
N VAL A 15 -3.17 -5.26 10.69
CA VAL A 15 -4.11 -6.37 10.89
C VAL A 15 -3.67 -7.26 12.07
N LEU A 16 -2.38 -7.52 12.19
CA LEU A 16 -1.79 -8.23 13.33
C LEU A 16 -1.52 -7.32 14.53
N ASN A 17 -1.83 -6.03 14.45
CA ASN A 17 -1.60 -5.03 15.49
C ASN A 17 -0.14 -5.01 15.99
N VAL A 18 0.80 -5.19 15.06
CA VAL A 18 2.25 -5.16 15.30
C VAL A 18 2.88 -4.04 14.49
N LYS A 19 4.10 -3.64 14.88
CA LYS A 19 4.87 -2.64 14.12
C LYS A 19 5.51 -3.28 12.89
N GLU A 20 5.81 -2.46 11.87
CA GLU A 20 6.59 -2.87 10.69
C GLU A 20 7.99 -3.39 11.07
N ASP A 21 8.56 -2.89 12.18
CA ASP A 21 9.85 -3.33 12.76
C ASP A 21 9.74 -4.57 13.68
N ALA A 22 8.54 -5.15 13.84
CA ALA A 22 8.35 -6.24 14.80
C ALA A 22 9.15 -7.49 14.43
N ASN A 23 9.65 -8.18 15.46
CA ASN A 23 10.41 -9.41 15.29
C ASN A 23 9.47 -10.61 15.07
N TYR A 24 9.98 -11.71 14.49
CA TYR A 24 9.17 -12.90 14.21
C TYR A 24 8.40 -13.44 15.42
N GLU A 25 9.03 -13.42 16.60
CA GLU A 25 8.41 -13.88 17.85
C GLU A 25 7.21 -13.01 18.27
N GLU A 26 7.31 -11.69 18.09
CA GLU A 26 6.23 -10.75 18.40
C GLU A 26 5.04 -10.94 17.46
N ILE A 27 5.31 -11.11 16.16
CA ILE A 27 4.29 -11.42 15.15
C ILE A 27 3.58 -12.74 15.52
N ARG A 28 4.35 -13.76 15.95
CA ARG A 28 3.81 -15.06 16.36
C ARG A 28 2.99 -14.99 17.63
N ALA A 29 3.42 -14.19 18.61
CA ALA A 29 2.69 -13.97 19.84
C ALA A 29 1.37 -13.22 19.57
N SER A 30 1.40 -12.21 18.71
CA SER A 30 0.21 -11.46 18.32
C SER A 30 -0.78 -12.32 17.56
N TYR A 31 -0.33 -13.11 16.58
CA TYR A 31 -1.20 -14.04 15.84
C TYR A 31 -1.92 -15.01 16.77
N ARG A 32 -1.19 -15.64 17.73
CA ARG A 32 -1.79 -16.53 18.72
C ARG A 32 -2.84 -15.82 19.57
N SER A 33 -2.55 -14.61 20.01
CA SER A 33 -3.47 -13.80 20.81
C SER A 33 -4.71 -13.40 20.02
N ALA A 34 -4.56 -13.00 18.76
CA ALA A 34 -5.65 -12.65 17.87
C ALA A 34 -6.54 -13.86 17.56
N ALA A 35 -5.95 -15.02 17.25
CA ALA A 35 -6.68 -16.27 17.00
C ALA A 35 -7.51 -16.70 18.21
N LEU A 36 -6.98 -16.58 19.44
CA LEU A 36 -7.71 -16.88 20.67
C LEU A 36 -8.88 -15.91 20.92
N ASN A 37 -8.71 -14.63 20.60
CA ASN A 37 -9.79 -13.64 20.76
C ASN A 37 -10.90 -13.80 19.70
N LEU A 38 -10.54 -14.26 18.51
CA LEU A 38 -11.46 -14.48 17.39
C LEU A 38 -12.07 -15.90 17.37
N HIS A 39 -11.78 -16.74 18.37
CA HIS A 39 -12.27 -18.11 18.41
C HIS A 39 -13.79 -18.16 18.71
N PRO A 40 -14.59 -18.92 17.93
CA PRO A 40 -16.05 -18.96 18.07
C PRO A 40 -16.53 -19.46 19.44
N ASP A 41 -15.74 -20.27 20.15
CA ASP A 41 -16.05 -20.75 21.50
C ASP A 41 -16.30 -19.62 22.51
N LYS A 42 -15.62 -18.47 22.34
CA LYS A 42 -15.81 -17.29 23.20
C LYS A 42 -17.06 -16.47 22.81
N LEU A 43 -17.51 -16.59 21.55
CA LEU A 43 -18.66 -15.87 20.98
C LEU A 43 -20.00 -16.57 21.23
N LEU A 44 -19.99 -17.88 21.49
CA LEU A 44 -21.20 -18.65 21.85
C LEU A 44 -21.85 -18.19 23.16
N LYS A 45 -21.14 -17.41 24.00
CA LYS A 45 -21.69 -16.85 25.25
C LYS A 45 -22.51 -15.58 25.07
N THR A 46 -22.50 -14.95 23.89
CA THR A 46 -23.20 -13.70 23.63
C THR A 46 -24.35 -13.92 22.65
N SER A 47 -25.58 -13.63 23.08
CA SER A 47 -26.85 -13.86 22.38
C SER A 47 -27.06 -13.10 21.06
N ASP A 48 -26.11 -12.26 20.64
CA ASP A 48 -26.11 -11.49 19.38
C ASP A 48 -25.24 -12.14 18.27
N ALA A 49 -25.14 -13.48 18.30
CA ALA A 49 -24.15 -14.26 17.58
C ALA A 49 -24.16 -14.10 16.04
N SER A 50 -25.30 -13.85 15.40
CA SER A 50 -25.42 -13.93 13.93
C SER A 50 -24.63 -12.86 13.16
N ARG A 51 -24.60 -11.60 13.62
CA ARG A 51 -23.78 -10.54 12.98
C ARG A 51 -22.34 -10.51 13.48
N SER A 52 -22.12 -10.90 14.74
CA SER A 52 -20.77 -10.93 15.32
C SER A 52 -19.92 -12.07 14.73
N ASN A 53 -20.54 -13.19 14.35
CA ASN A 53 -19.82 -14.33 13.79
C ASN A 53 -19.22 -14.04 12.40
N GLN A 54 -19.94 -13.31 11.53
CA GLN A 54 -19.46 -13.02 10.19
C GLN A 54 -18.28 -12.06 10.20
N THR A 55 -18.38 -10.97 10.98
CA THR A 55 -17.28 -10.00 11.15
C THR A 55 -16.05 -10.61 11.84
N THR A 56 -16.24 -11.55 12.77
CA THR A 56 -15.14 -12.28 13.40
C THR A 56 -14.45 -13.22 12.42
N SER A 57 -15.21 -13.96 11.62
CA SER A 57 -14.67 -14.88 10.61
C SER A 57 -13.85 -14.14 9.54
N GLU A 58 -14.39 -13.02 9.04
CA GLU A 58 -13.68 -12.15 8.09
C GLU A 58 -12.38 -11.60 8.68
N ARG A 59 -12.43 -11.15 9.95
CA ARG A 59 -11.24 -10.65 10.65
C ARG A 59 -10.21 -11.75 10.91
N PHE A 60 -10.65 -12.96 11.24
CA PHE A 60 -9.77 -14.13 11.38
C PHE A 60 -9.08 -14.46 10.06
N LEU A 61 -9.80 -14.42 8.94
CA LEU A 61 -9.22 -14.64 7.62
C LEU A 61 -8.16 -13.58 7.29
N LYS A 62 -8.43 -12.30 7.57
CA LYS A 62 -7.45 -11.21 7.41
C LYS A 62 -6.18 -11.46 8.25
N VAL A 63 -6.36 -11.80 9.53
CA VAL A 63 -5.26 -12.12 10.47
C VAL A 63 -4.44 -13.32 9.98
N HIS A 64 -5.10 -14.36 9.48
CA HIS A 64 -4.43 -15.54 8.94
C HIS A 64 -3.62 -15.23 7.68
N LYS A 65 -4.19 -14.49 6.73
CA LYS A 65 -3.46 -14.03 5.53
C LYS A 65 -2.24 -13.18 5.88
N ALA A 66 -2.40 -12.24 6.81
CA ALA A 66 -1.29 -11.41 7.29
C ALA A 66 -0.18 -12.28 7.92
N TRP A 67 -0.55 -13.28 8.71
CA TRP A 67 0.41 -14.23 9.29
C TRP A 67 1.13 -15.06 8.21
N GLU A 68 0.42 -15.55 7.19
CA GLU A 68 1.03 -16.35 6.12
C GLU A 68 2.18 -15.59 5.42
N ILE A 69 1.97 -14.31 5.16
CA ILE A 69 2.95 -13.44 4.51
C ILE A 69 4.07 -13.03 5.48
N LEU A 70 3.73 -12.61 6.71
CA LEU A 70 4.69 -12.08 7.68
C LEU A 70 5.48 -13.17 8.43
N SER A 71 5.01 -14.42 8.41
CA SER A 71 5.69 -15.52 9.10
C SER A 71 6.94 -16.02 8.37
N ASN A 72 7.01 -15.85 7.05
CA ASN A 72 8.19 -16.24 6.28
C ASN A 72 9.03 -15.02 5.95
N SER A 73 10.33 -15.08 6.24
CA SER A 73 11.26 -13.97 5.94
C SER A 73 11.25 -13.58 4.47
N THR A 74 11.16 -14.55 3.55
CA THR A 74 11.15 -14.28 2.11
C THR A 74 9.87 -13.59 1.67
N SER A 75 8.71 -14.09 2.12
CA SER A 75 7.41 -13.49 1.82
C SER A 75 7.29 -12.08 2.41
N ARG A 76 7.79 -11.87 3.63
CA ARG A 76 7.85 -10.56 4.28
C ARG A 76 8.69 -9.58 3.47
N LEU A 77 9.86 -9.99 2.99
CA LEU A 77 10.72 -9.12 2.17
C LEU A 77 10.06 -8.71 0.85
N ILE A 78 9.34 -9.63 0.21
CA ILE A 78 8.58 -9.33 -1.02
C ILE A 78 7.47 -8.33 -0.71
N TYR A 79 6.69 -8.59 0.33
CA TYR A 79 5.62 -7.68 0.77
C TYR A 79 6.14 -6.29 1.14
N ASP A 80 7.24 -6.20 1.90
CA ASP A 80 7.84 -4.92 2.28
C ASP A 80 8.35 -4.14 1.06
N LYS A 81 8.83 -4.84 0.02
CA LYS A 81 9.24 -4.23 -1.25
C LYS A 81 8.02 -3.70 -2.02
N GLU A 82 6.96 -4.49 -2.14
CA GLU A 82 5.72 -4.07 -2.79
C GLU A 82 5.10 -2.88 -2.06
N LEU A 83 5.00 -2.94 -0.73
CA LEU A 83 4.47 -1.85 0.09
C LEU A 83 5.26 -0.55 -0.10
N LYS A 84 6.60 -0.63 -0.19
CA LYS A 84 7.44 0.53 -0.51
C LYS A 84 7.25 1.04 -1.94
N SER A 85 7.03 0.15 -2.91
CA SER A 85 6.74 0.54 -4.29
C SER A 85 5.40 1.26 -4.37
N SER A 86 4.34 0.67 -3.81
CA SER A 86 3.01 1.29 -3.79
C SER A 86 3.01 2.63 -3.07
N ARG A 87 3.67 2.74 -1.91
CA ARG A 87 3.81 4.04 -1.20
C ARG A 87 4.56 5.08 -2.05
N ARG A 88 5.55 4.66 -2.85
CA ARG A 88 6.26 5.56 -3.76
C ARG A 88 5.37 5.96 -4.93
N GLU A 89 4.65 5.01 -5.52
CA GLU A 89 3.72 5.27 -6.61
C GLU A 89 2.60 6.20 -6.17
N ASP A 90 2.02 6.01 -4.99
CA ASP A 90 1.03 6.91 -4.40
C ASP A 90 1.60 8.33 -4.19
N PHE A 91 2.86 8.42 -3.75
CA PHE A 91 3.55 9.70 -3.57
C PHE A 91 3.81 10.39 -4.91
N LEU A 92 4.31 9.66 -5.92
CA LEU A 92 4.57 10.18 -7.27
C LEU A 92 3.27 10.55 -7.99
N ALA A 93 2.22 9.76 -7.85
CA ALA A 93 0.90 10.06 -8.40
C ALA A 93 0.26 11.31 -7.76
N SER A 94 0.66 11.65 -6.53
CA SER A 94 0.24 12.90 -5.89
C SER A 94 1.08 14.11 -6.30
N GLU A 95 2.27 13.91 -6.89
CA GLU A 95 3.24 14.97 -7.18
C GLU A 95 3.40 15.25 -8.69
N VAL A 96 3.09 14.27 -9.54
CA VAL A 96 3.02 14.43 -11.00
C VAL A 96 1.59 14.80 -11.39
N ALA A 97 1.38 16.07 -11.78
CA ALA A 97 0.06 16.56 -12.17
C ALA A 97 -0.47 15.93 -13.48
N GLU A 98 0.43 15.50 -14.37
CA GLU A 98 0.10 14.85 -15.64
C GLU A 98 1.31 14.08 -16.18
N GLU A 99 1.13 12.81 -16.58
CA GLU A 99 2.14 12.06 -17.34
C GLU A 99 2.10 12.52 -18.81
N LEU A 100 3.12 13.25 -19.24
CA LEU A 100 3.25 13.69 -20.64
C LEU A 100 3.97 12.63 -21.47
N ARG A 101 3.29 12.12 -22.49
CA ARG A 101 3.92 11.18 -23.43
C ARG A 101 4.85 11.96 -24.35
N LEU A 102 5.97 11.35 -24.71
CA LEU A 102 6.89 11.86 -25.74
C LEU A 102 6.21 12.20 -27.08
N GLN A 103 5.05 11.60 -27.35
CA GLN A 103 4.24 11.83 -28.56
C GLN A 103 3.44 13.15 -28.50
N ASP A 104 3.22 13.69 -27.30
CA ASP A 104 2.48 14.94 -27.07
C ASP A 104 3.41 16.16 -26.98
N MET A 105 4.74 15.95 -27.07
CA MET A 105 5.75 17.01 -27.14
C MET A 105 5.98 17.42 -28.60
N THR A 106 6.08 18.72 -28.84
CA THR A 106 6.43 19.25 -30.15
C THR A 106 7.94 19.18 -30.35
N VAL A 107 8.37 18.65 -31.49
CA VAL A 107 9.79 18.48 -31.84
C VAL A 107 10.21 19.62 -32.76
N GLU A 108 11.25 20.34 -32.39
CA GLU A 108 11.98 21.23 -33.28
C GLU A 108 13.35 20.65 -33.62
N ASP A 109 13.70 20.71 -34.91
CA ASP A 109 14.99 20.27 -35.43
C ASP A 109 16.01 21.39 -35.21
N ALA A 110 16.83 21.27 -34.16
CA ALA A 110 17.92 22.22 -33.84
C ALA A 110 19.26 21.81 -34.49
N GLY A 111 19.20 20.98 -35.54
CA GLY A 111 20.34 20.60 -36.38
C GLY A 111 21.20 19.46 -35.82
N GLU A 112 21.69 19.57 -34.59
CA GLU A 112 22.59 18.55 -33.98
C GLU A 112 21.91 17.74 -32.86
N THR A 113 20.80 18.27 -32.32
CA THR A 113 19.92 17.60 -31.36
C THR A 113 18.46 17.94 -31.67
N LEU A 114 17.53 17.08 -31.25
CA LEU A 114 16.10 17.35 -31.32
C LEU A 114 15.68 18.02 -30.01
N GLU A 115 15.15 19.23 -30.10
CA GLU A 115 14.57 19.92 -28.94
C GLU A 115 13.09 19.55 -28.85
N LEU A 116 12.71 18.92 -27.73
CA LEU A 116 11.34 18.57 -27.40
C LEU A 116 10.78 19.64 -26.47
N PHE A 117 9.74 20.36 -26.88
CA PHE A 117 9.08 21.34 -26.01
C PHE A 117 7.61 21.01 -25.76
N TYR A 118 7.14 21.36 -24.56
CA TYR A 118 5.75 21.23 -24.14
C TYR A 118 5.26 22.54 -23.52
N GLN A 119 4.15 23.08 -24.04
CA GLN A 119 3.53 24.30 -23.51
C GLN A 119 2.54 23.95 -22.40
N CYS A 120 2.83 24.41 -21.19
CA CYS A 120 1.95 24.24 -20.04
C CYS A 120 0.75 25.18 -20.13
N ARG A 121 -0.41 24.75 -19.60
CA ARG A 121 -1.65 25.56 -19.58
C ARG A 121 -1.54 26.87 -18.79
N CYS A 122 -0.50 27.05 -17.97
CA CYS A 122 -0.21 28.31 -17.28
C CYS A 122 0.55 29.34 -18.14
N GLY A 123 1.04 28.95 -19.32
CA GLY A 123 1.85 29.81 -20.19
C GLY A 123 3.36 29.62 -20.08
N ASP A 124 3.83 28.78 -19.16
CA ASP A 124 5.23 28.34 -19.11
C ASP A 124 5.48 27.19 -20.10
N TYR A 125 6.74 26.97 -20.50
CA TYR A 125 7.12 25.85 -21.35
C TYR A 125 8.22 25.01 -20.70
N PHE A 126 8.18 23.71 -20.95
CA PHE A 126 9.24 22.78 -20.63
C PHE A 126 9.96 22.41 -21.92
N SER A 127 11.29 22.39 -21.92
CA SER A 127 12.12 21.95 -23.04
C SER A 127 13.11 20.90 -22.56
N VAL A 128 13.25 19.80 -23.32
CA VAL A 128 14.19 18.71 -23.06
C VAL A 128 14.96 18.44 -24.35
N ASP A 129 16.28 18.34 -24.22
CA ASP A 129 17.14 17.95 -25.33
C ASP A 129 17.14 16.42 -25.50
N SER A 130 17.15 15.95 -26.74
CA SER A 130 17.25 14.53 -27.05
C SER A 130 18.47 13.79 -26.45
N LEU A 131 19.50 14.51 -25.98
CA LEU A 131 20.66 13.96 -25.26
C LEU A 131 20.39 13.70 -23.77
N GLU A 132 19.38 14.33 -23.18
CA GLU A 132 19.03 14.19 -21.75
C GLU A 132 17.91 13.17 -21.49
N LEU A 133 17.44 12.51 -22.55
CA LEU A 133 16.49 11.40 -22.54
C LEU A 133 17.18 10.04 -22.43
#